data_AF-A0A2T4JXJ4-F1
#
_entry.id   AF-A0A2T4JXJ4-F1
#
_cell.length_a   1.000
_cell.length_b   1.000
_cell.length_c   1.000
_cell.angle_alpha   90.00
_cell.angle_beta   90.00
_cell.angle_gamma   90.00
#
_symmetry.space_group_name_H-M   'P 1'
#
loop_
_entity.id
_entity.type
_entity.pdbx_description
1 polymer ?
#
loop_
_entity_poly.entity_id
_entity_poly.type
_entity_poly.pdbx_seq_one_letter_code
_entity_poly.pdbx_strand_id
1 'polypeptide(L)'
;VGAVRYLASQPWPFPASLMIGCHGEALTDAITLDPVELEEARWISREEMVTVMAGAHPEVRPARKGAIAHFLIAAWLADRLD
;
A
#
# COMPACT_ATOMS: atom_id res chain seq x y z
N VAL A 1 2.22 14.77 -1.02
CA VAL A 1 2.70 13.81 -2.06
C VAL A 1 3.23 14.62 -3.24
N GLY A 2 4.35 14.20 -3.83
CA GLY A 2 4.98 14.79 -5.01
C GLY A 2 4.53 14.09 -6.29
N ALA A 3 5.46 13.49 -7.03
CA ALA A 3 5.15 12.74 -8.25
C ALA A 3 4.18 11.58 -7.96
N VAL A 4 3.21 11.39 -8.86
CA VAL A 4 2.24 10.30 -8.80
C VAL A 4 2.22 9.58 -10.15
N ARG A 5 2.35 8.25 -10.12
CA ARG A 5 2.29 7.38 -11.29
C ARG A 5 1.16 6.37 -11.15
N TYR A 6 0.39 6.22 -12.22
CA TYR A 6 -0.63 5.18 -12.33
C TYR A 6 0.04 3.81 -12.55
N LEU A 7 -0.50 2.76 -11.93
CA LEU A 7 0.03 1.39 -12.07
C LEU A 7 -1.02 0.40 -12.54
N ALA A 8 -2.23 0.43 -11.98
CA ALA A 8 -3.28 -0.53 -12.31
C ALA A 8 -4.66 -0.02 -11.90
N SER A 9 -5.70 -0.68 -12.40
CA SER A 9 -7.06 -0.52 -11.86
C SER A 9 -7.68 -1.87 -11.50
N GLN A 10 -8.55 -1.87 -10.51
CA GLN A 10 -9.28 -3.07 -10.08
C GLN A 10 -10.75 -2.70 -9.80
N PRO A 11 -11.74 -3.36 -10.43
CA PRO A 11 -13.13 -3.19 -10.05
C PRO A 11 -13.36 -3.76 -8.64
N TRP A 12 -14.10 -3.03 -7.81
CA TRP A 12 -14.45 -3.42 -6.46
C TRP A 12 -15.97 -3.38 -6.26
N PRO A 13 -16.66 -4.54 -6.20
CA PRO A 13 -18.11 -4.62 -6.38
C PRO A 13 -18.95 -4.12 -5.19
N PHE A 14 -18.34 -3.69 -4.08
CA PHE A 14 -19.06 -3.18 -2.91
C PHE A 14 -18.52 -1.82 -2.50
N PRO A 15 -19.23 -0.69 -2.73
CA PRO A 15 -20.59 -0.54 -3.29
C PRO A 15 -20.69 -0.45 -4.84
N ALA A 16 -19.63 -0.81 -5.58
CA ALA A 16 -19.39 -0.60 -7.03
C ALA A 16 -18.42 0.57 -7.31
N SER A 17 -17.17 0.38 -6.86
CA SER A 17 -16.07 1.32 -7.07
C SER A 17 -15.09 0.79 -8.11
N LEU A 18 -14.34 1.69 -8.73
CA LEU A 18 -13.13 1.37 -9.48
C LEU A 18 -11.92 1.83 -8.65
N MET A 19 -11.12 0.88 -8.19
CA MET A 19 -9.86 1.19 -7.50
C MET A 19 -8.84 1.60 -8.55
N ILE A 20 -8.24 2.77 -8.39
CA ILE A 20 -7.11 3.24 -9.20
C ILE A 20 -5.87 3.15 -8.33
N GLY A 21 -5.00 2.20 -8.65
CA GLY A 21 -3.75 1.98 -7.95
C GLY A 21 -2.64 2.89 -8.48
N CYS A 22 -2.05 3.68 -7.59
CA CYS A 22 -0.99 4.62 -7.90
C CYS A 22 0.21 4.43 -6.97
N HIS A 23 1.38 4.82 -7.46
CA HIS A 23 2.57 5.05 -6.64
C HIS A 23 2.76 6.56 -6.48
N GLY A 24 2.78 7.04 -5.23
CA GLY A 24 3.03 8.43 -4.89
C GLY A 24 4.32 8.58 -4.10
N GLU A 25 5.17 9.53 -4.49
CA GLU A 25 6.40 9.84 -3.77
C GLU A 25 6.11 10.83 -2.63
N ALA A 26 6.49 10.50 -1.40
CA ALA A 26 6.32 11.39 -0.27
C ALA A 26 7.35 12.53 -0.31
N LEU A 27 6.91 13.76 -0.03
CA LEU A 27 7.79 14.94 0.07
C LEU A 27 8.35 15.14 1.48
N THR A 28 7.77 14.45 2.46
CA THR A 28 8.09 14.49 3.88
C THR A 28 7.69 13.16 4.51
N ASP A 29 8.33 12.82 5.62
CA ASP A 29 8.06 11.68 6.48
C ASP A 29 7.06 12.01 7.62
N ALA A 30 6.65 13.26 7.78
CA ALA A 30 5.71 13.66 8.81
C ALA A 30 4.33 12.98 8.59
N ILE A 31 3.85 12.29 9.63
CA ILE A 31 2.53 11.65 9.65
C ILE A 31 1.60 12.48 10.54
N THR A 32 0.45 12.87 10.00
CA THR A 32 -0.68 13.43 10.77
C THR A 32 -1.87 12.52 10.54
N LEU A 33 -2.32 11.86 11.61
CA LEU A 33 -3.43 10.91 11.57
C LEU A 33 -4.77 11.63 11.71
N ASP A 34 -5.74 11.26 10.89
CA ASP A 34 -7.16 11.48 11.17
C ASP A 34 -7.70 10.25 11.91
N PRO A 35 -7.96 10.34 13.22
CA PRO A 35 -8.38 9.19 14.02
C PRO A 35 -9.81 8.72 13.75
N VAL A 36 -10.60 9.48 12.97
CA VAL A 36 -11.94 9.05 12.54
C VAL A 36 -11.84 7.97 11.46
N GLU A 37 -10.84 8.08 10.59
CA GLU A 37 -10.65 7.19 9.43
C GLU A 37 -9.61 6.10 9.68
N LEU A 38 -8.51 6.40 10.40
CA LEU A 38 -7.38 5.50 10.59
C LEU A 38 -6.98 5.39 12.06
N GLU A 39 -6.79 4.14 12.53
CA GLU A 39 -6.30 3.86 13.90
C GLU A 39 -4.79 4.05 14.03
N GLU A 40 -4.01 3.62 13.02
CA GLU A 40 -2.54 3.70 13.01
C GLU A 40 -2.02 3.96 11.59
N ALA A 41 -0.92 4.71 11.49
CA ALA A 41 -0.13 4.84 10.27
C ALA A 41 1.36 4.94 10.63
N ARG A 42 2.20 4.25 9.87
CA ARG A 42 3.65 4.25 10.06
C ARG A 42 4.39 4.02 8.74
N TRP A 43 5.62 4.50 8.68
CA TRP A 43 6.57 4.09 7.66
C TRP A 43 7.07 2.67 7.97
N ILE A 44 7.16 1.83 6.95
CA ILE A 44 7.67 0.46 7.05
C ILE A 44 8.84 0.34 6.09
N SER A 45 9.97 -0.19 6.58
CA SER A 45 11.14 -0.42 5.73
C SER A 45 10.88 -1.52 4.70
N ARG A 46 11.74 -1.59 3.68
CA ARG A 46 11.63 -2.64 2.65
C ARG A 46 11.82 -4.03 3.26
N GLU A 47 12.78 -4.15 4.17
CA GLU A 47 13.10 -5.37 4.90
C GLU A 47 11.92 -5.84 5.75
N GLU A 48 11.30 -4.94 6.52
CA GLU A 48 10.10 -5.26 7.29
C GLU A 48 8.94 -5.65 6.37
N MET A 49 8.72 -4.95 5.27
CA MET A 49 7.62 -5.28 4.36
C MET A 49 7.79 -6.66 3.70
N VAL A 50 9.01 -7.13 3.48
CA VAL A 50 9.26 -8.53 3.08
C VAL A 50 8.76 -9.50 4.14
N THR A 51 9.00 -9.23 5.43
CA THR A 51 8.48 -10.06 6.54
C THR A 51 6.95 -10.01 6.63
N VAL A 52 6.34 -8.85 6.38
CA VAL A 52 4.87 -8.69 6.31
C VAL A 52 4.31 -9.57 5.20
N MET A 53 4.89 -9.51 4.02
CA MET A 53 4.45 -10.28 2.85
C MET A 53 4.67 -11.78 3.00
N ALA A 54 5.66 -12.19 3.80
CA ALA A 54 5.85 -13.58 4.22
C ALA A 54 4.86 -14.03 5.32
N GLY A 55 4.09 -13.11 5.91
CA GLY A 55 3.19 -13.40 7.03
C GLY A 55 3.92 -13.66 8.35
N ALA A 56 5.18 -13.23 8.47
CA ALA A 56 6.03 -13.45 9.64
C ALA A 56 6.16 -12.19 10.54
N HIS A 57 5.67 -11.03 10.08
CA HIS A 57 5.71 -9.82 10.88
C HIS A 57 4.74 -9.93 12.08
N PRO A 58 5.17 -9.56 13.30
CA PRO A 58 4.39 -9.79 14.52
C PRO A 58 3.07 -8.99 14.57
N GLU A 59 3.06 -7.78 14.01
CA GLU A 59 1.93 -6.86 14.12
C GLU A 59 1.11 -6.69 12.82
N VAL A 60 1.76 -6.70 11.66
CA VAL A 60 1.15 -6.34 10.39
C VAL A 60 0.96 -7.59 9.53
N ARG A 61 -0.29 -7.83 9.14
CA ARG A 61 -0.65 -8.93 8.23
C ARG A 61 -0.55 -8.46 6.78
N PRO A 62 -0.20 -9.36 5.84
CA PRO A 62 -0.17 -8.99 4.42
C PRO A 62 -1.57 -8.67 3.90
N ALA A 63 -1.63 -7.74 2.94
CA ALA A 63 -2.84 -7.52 2.17
C ALA A 63 -3.27 -8.84 1.48
N ARG A 64 -4.59 -9.06 1.37
CA ARG A 64 -5.16 -10.29 0.79
C ARG A 64 -4.64 -10.51 -0.63
N LYS A 65 -4.18 -11.73 -0.94
CA LYS A 65 -3.81 -12.11 -2.31
C LYS A 65 -4.98 -11.84 -3.27
N GLY A 66 -4.69 -11.15 -4.36
CA GLY A 66 -5.68 -10.71 -5.36
C GLY A 66 -6.26 -9.32 -5.11
N ALA A 67 -6.04 -8.68 -3.95
CA ALA A 67 -6.38 -7.27 -3.75
C ALA A 67 -5.37 -6.36 -4.46
N ILE A 68 -5.82 -5.22 -4.98
CA ILE A 68 -4.93 -4.22 -5.61
C ILE A 68 -3.85 -3.74 -4.65
N ALA A 69 -4.14 -3.63 -3.34
CA ALA A 69 -3.14 -3.30 -2.33
C ALA A 69 -1.97 -4.31 -2.29
N HIS A 70 -2.28 -5.61 -2.37
CA HIS A 70 -1.25 -6.66 -2.42
C HIS A 70 -0.41 -6.55 -3.70
N PHE A 71 -1.06 -6.25 -4.84
CA PHE A 71 -0.38 -6.04 -6.11
C PHE A 71 0.59 -4.85 -6.04
N LEU A 72 0.14 -3.70 -5.53
CA LEU A 72 0.97 -2.48 -5.42
C LEU A 72 2.19 -2.70 -4.51
N ILE A 73 1.99 -3.31 -3.34
CA ILE A 73 3.10 -3.60 -2.40
C ILE A 73 4.09 -4.59 -3.03
N ALA A 74 3.60 -5.64 -3.70
CA ALA A 74 4.46 -6.62 -4.37
C ALA A 74 5.24 -6.00 -5.55
N ALA A 75 4.62 -5.10 -6.31
CA ALA A 75 5.30 -4.35 -7.37
C ALA A 75 6.40 -3.45 -6.81
N TRP A 76 6.14 -2.75 -5.70
CA TRP A 76 7.14 -1.91 -5.01
C TRP A 76 8.31 -2.74 -4.48
N LEU A 77 8.04 -3.88 -3.84
CA LEU A 77 9.08 -4.80 -3.37
C LEU A 77 9.93 -5.39 -4.50
N ALA A 78 9.31 -5.64 -5.66
CA ALA A 78 9.98 -6.18 -6.84
C ALA A 78 10.66 -5.14 -7.72
N ASP A 79 10.60 -3.84 -7.33
CA ASP A 79 11.13 -2.71 -8.11
C ASP A 79 10.54 -2.64 -9.53
N ARG A 80 9.21 -2.80 -9.62
CA ARG A 80 8.43 -2.77 -10.88
C ARG A 80 7.35 -1.69 -10.83
N LEU A 81 7.75 -0.44 -10.61
CA LEU A 81 6.85 0.73 -10.47
C LEU A 81 6.91 1.67 -11.69
N ASP A 82 7.55 1.19 -12.74
CA ASP A 82 7.78 1.80 -14.05
C ASP A 82 6.58 1.61 -15.01
#